data_AF-A0A7Y5RXF0-F1
#
_entry.id   AF-A0A7Y5RXF0-F1
#
_cell.length_a   1.000
_cell.length_b   1.000
_cell.length_c   1.000
_cell.angle_alpha   90.00
_cell.angle_beta   90.00
_cell.angle_gamma   90.00
#
_symmetry.space_group_name_H-M   'P 1'
#
loop_
_entity.id
_entity.type
_entity.pdbx_description
1 polymer ?
#
loop_
_entity_poly.entity_id
_entity_poly.type
_entity_poly.pdbx_seq_one_letter_code
_entity_poly.pdbx_strand_id
1 'polypeptide(L)'
;MSTAPSRPVPVARKRPPAGDPPRSNGQPMPESRVSFGAINEGTGHRIVLYGPGGIGKTTLAATATGPVAVFDLEDSLPRLRASFAESGLNLDVRPVAGVHTWQDVRDALHAGGWDGIKTIVIDSATRAEELAVAHTIATVPHEKKEIVIRRIEDYGFGKGYQHVYDTFLTLLGDLDQHTRAGRHVILICHDCTNTVPNPSGDDWLRYEPRLQCPSSGKAAIRLRVREWADHVLFLGYDIDVRDGKGTGSGTRTVYPCELPHCMAKSRTIADPLPVTKFDTTLWAQLLK
;
A
#
# COMPACT_ATOMS: atom_id res chain seq x y z
N MET A 1 56.73 22.12 -87.52
CA MET A 1 56.62 20.67 -87.33
C MET A 1 57.42 20.29 -86.10
N SER A 2 56.78 19.93 -84.99
CA SER A 2 57.44 19.25 -83.88
C SER A 2 56.37 18.57 -83.02
N THR A 3 56.46 17.25 -82.99
CA THR A 3 55.61 16.28 -82.30
C THR A 3 55.69 16.44 -80.79
N ALA A 4 54.54 16.53 -80.12
CA ALA A 4 54.46 16.50 -78.66
C ALA A 4 54.61 15.05 -78.15
N PRO A 5 55.46 14.79 -77.15
CA PRO A 5 55.74 13.45 -76.64
C PRO A 5 54.67 12.95 -75.66
N SER A 6 54.42 11.63 -75.71
CA SER A 6 53.49 10.87 -74.88
C SER A 6 53.88 10.87 -73.40
N ARG A 7 52.93 11.21 -72.52
CA ARG A 7 53.08 11.05 -71.05
C ARG A 7 52.95 9.58 -70.63
N PRO A 8 53.82 9.08 -69.74
CA PRO A 8 53.78 7.71 -69.23
C PRO A 8 52.63 7.49 -68.23
N VAL A 9 52.09 6.27 -68.25
CA VAL A 9 50.97 5.76 -67.43
C VAL A 9 51.39 5.60 -65.96
N PRO A 10 50.56 5.95 -64.96
CA PRO A 10 50.89 5.76 -63.55
C PRO A 10 50.91 4.28 -63.16
N VAL A 11 51.95 3.86 -62.45
CA VAL A 11 52.07 2.51 -61.88
C VAL A 11 51.05 2.32 -60.74
N ALA A 12 50.14 1.36 -60.88
CA ALA A 12 49.15 1.02 -59.86
C ALA A 12 49.81 0.42 -58.61
N ARG A 13 49.67 1.09 -57.45
CA ARG A 13 50.04 0.51 -56.15
C ARG A 13 49.04 -0.59 -55.78
N LYS A 14 49.51 -1.82 -55.51
CA LYS A 14 48.68 -2.93 -55.02
C LYS A 14 48.11 -2.59 -53.64
N ARG A 15 46.79 -2.73 -53.48
CA ARG A 15 46.11 -2.67 -52.16
C ARG A 15 46.56 -3.85 -51.29
N PRO A 16 46.69 -3.70 -49.96
CA PRO A 16 46.88 -4.82 -49.05
C PRO A 16 45.66 -5.76 -49.11
N PRO A 17 45.83 -7.07 -48.87
CA PRO A 17 44.69 -7.99 -48.82
C PRO A 17 43.74 -7.59 -47.68
N ALA A 18 42.43 -7.68 -47.96
CA ALA A 18 41.40 -7.47 -46.96
C ALA A 18 41.56 -8.51 -45.84
N GLY A 19 41.66 -8.05 -44.59
CA GLY A 19 41.64 -8.94 -43.44
C GLY A 19 40.31 -9.68 -43.34
N ASP A 20 40.34 -10.91 -42.85
CA ASP A 20 39.15 -11.74 -42.67
C ASP A 20 38.09 -11.03 -41.81
N PRO A 21 36.79 -11.20 -42.12
CA PRO A 21 35.73 -10.63 -41.29
C PRO A 21 35.76 -11.25 -39.89
N PRO A 22 35.37 -10.50 -38.84
CA PRO A 22 35.33 -11.03 -37.49
C PRO A 22 34.34 -12.20 -37.44
N ARG A 23 34.79 -13.35 -36.93
CA ARG A 23 33.90 -14.49 -36.64
C ARG A 23 32.92 -14.08 -35.55
N SER A 24 31.67 -13.85 -35.93
CA SER A 24 30.58 -13.64 -34.97
C SER A 24 30.27 -14.98 -34.29
N ASN A 25 30.81 -15.22 -33.11
CA ASN A 25 30.25 -16.20 -32.18
C ASN A 25 28.96 -15.61 -31.59
N GLY A 26 27.92 -15.51 -32.43
CA GLY A 26 26.58 -15.14 -31.99
C GLY A 26 25.96 -16.34 -31.30
N GLN A 27 26.11 -16.44 -29.98
CA GLN A 27 25.18 -17.24 -29.19
C GLN A 27 23.78 -16.66 -29.42
N PRO A 28 22.77 -17.45 -29.82
CA PRO A 28 21.41 -16.94 -29.94
C PRO A 28 20.99 -16.42 -28.57
N MET A 29 20.62 -15.14 -28.49
CA MET A 29 20.00 -14.59 -27.29
C MET A 29 18.73 -15.40 -27.02
N PRO A 30 18.48 -15.86 -25.78
CA PRO A 30 17.22 -16.53 -25.48
C PRO A 30 16.09 -15.54 -25.75
N GLU A 31 15.29 -15.80 -26.79
CA GLU A 31 14.05 -15.09 -27.02
C GLU A 31 13.11 -15.41 -25.85
N SER A 32 13.07 -14.55 -24.83
CA SER A 32 12.08 -14.63 -23.78
C SER A 32 10.71 -14.40 -24.40
N ARG A 33 10.00 -15.48 -24.73
CA ARG A 33 8.62 -15.42 -25.23
C ARG A 33 7.68 -15.23 -24.05
N VAL A 34 6.64 -14.43 -24.27
CA VAL A 34 5.58 -14.22 -23.28
C VAL A 34 4.84 -15.55 -23.04
N SER A 35 4.66 -15.91 -21.77
CA SER A 35 3.80 -17.02 -21.35
C SER A 35 2.54 -16.48 -20.68
N PHE A 36 1.37 -16.96 -21.10
CA PHE A 36 0.09 -16.62 -20.47
C PHE A 36 -0.23 -17.65 -19.39
N GLY A 37 -0.49 -17.20 -18.16
CA GLY A 37 -0.91 -18.04 -17.03
C GLY A 37 -2.42 -17.97 -16.80
N ALA A 38 -2.94 -18.90 -16.00
CA ALA A 38 -4.32 -18.85 -15.50
C ALA A 38 -4.49 -17.75 -14.45
N ILE A 39 -5.73 -17.30 -14.23
CA ILE A 39 -6.07 -16.40 -13.12
C ILE A 39 -5.81 -17.15 -11.81
N ASN A 40 -5.04 -16.53 -10.91
CA ASN A 40 -4.75 -17.12 -9.60
C ASN A 40 -5.90 -16.84 -8.63
N GLU A 41 -6.65 -17.88 -8.28
CA GLU A 41 -7.78 -17.81 -7.33
C GLU A 41 -7.33 -17.82 -5.85
N GLY A 42 -6.05 -18.11 -5.57
CA GLY A 42 -5.52 -18.22 -4.21
C GLY A 42 -4.84 -16.96 -3.67
N THR A 43 -4.99 -15.80 -4.33
CA THR A 43 -4.34 -14.56 -3.87
C THR A 43 -5.15 -13.93 -2.75
N GLY A 44 -4.50 -13.59 -1.64
CA GLY A 44 -5.12 -12.88 -0.53
C GLY A 44 -5.55 -11.47 -0.90
N HIS A 45 -6.62 -11.01 -0.27
CA HIS A 45 -7.18 -9.68 -0.49
C HIS A 45 -6.41 -8.61 0.29
N ARG A 46 -6.20 -7.45 -0.33
CA ARG A 46 -5.67 -6.24 0.34
C ARG A 46 -6.80 -5.32 0.74
N ILE A 47 -6.97 -5.13 2.03
CA ILE A 47 -8.13 -4.45 2.61
C ILE A 47 -7.64 -3.27 3.42
N VAL A 48 -8.24 -2.11 3.23
CA VAL A 48 -8.06 -0.92 4.07
C VAL A 48 -9.38 -0.69 4.79
N LEU A 49 -9.36 -0.68 6.12
CA LEU A 49 -10.51 -0.41 6.96
C LEU A 49 -10.26 0.90 7.70
N TYR A 50 -11.05 1.94 7.42
CA TYR A 50 -10.85 3.24 8.05
C TYR A 50 -12.14 3.85 8.58
N GLY A 51 -12.01 4.78 9.52
CA GLY A 51 -13.14 5.42 10.20
C GLY A 51 -12.73 6.02 11.54
N PRO A 52 -13.66 6.64 12.26
CA PRO A 52 -13.39 7.35 13.51
C PRO A 52 -12.81 6.45 14.61
N GLY A 53 -12.15 7.07 15.59
CA GLY A 53 -11.73 6.39 16.81
C GLY A 53 -12.92 5.76 17.54
N GLY A 54 -12.74 4.56 18.10
CA GLY A 54 -13.78 3.86 18.88
C GLY A 54 -14.91 3.21 18.07
N ILE A 55 -14.93 3.35 16.74
CA ILE A 55 -15.94 2.72 15.86
C ILE A 55 -15.83 1.18 15.81
N GLY A 56 -14.76 0.59 16.36
CA GLY A 56 -14.58 -0.87 16.43
C GLY A 56 -13.81 -1.51 15.27
N LYS A 57 -12.93 -0.76 14.59
CA LYS A 57 -12.09 -1.28 13.49
C LYS A 57 -11.28 -2.52 13.88
N THR A 58 -10.56 -2.46 15.00
CA THR A 58 -9.78 -3.57 15.56
C THR A 58 -10.65 -4.78 15.89
N THR A 59 -11.83 -4.54 16.47
CA THR A 59 -12.79 -5.61 16.79
C THR A 59 -13.31 -6.29 15.53
N LEU A 60 -13.60 -5.53 14.48
CA LEU A 60 -14.04 -6.07 13.19
C LEU A 60 -12.91 -6.84 12.49
N ALA A 61 -11.69 -6.31 12.47
CA ALA A 61 -10.54 -7.01 11.90
C ALA A 61 -10.21 -8.32 12.65
N ALA A 62 -10.42 -8.36 13.96
CA ALA A 62 -10.24 -9.56 14.77
C ALA A 62 -11.23 -10.69 14.42
N THR A 63 -12.36 -10.39 13.75
CA THR A 63 -13.32 -11.41 13.28
C THR A 63 -13.05 -11.89 11.85
N ALA A 64 -11.99 -11.41 11.21
CA ALA A 64 -11.59 -11.89 9.89
C ALA A 64 -11.21 -13.38 9.92
N THR A 65 -11.08 -13.98 8.73
CA THR A 65 -10.71 -15.40 8.58
C THR A 65 -9.41 -15.68 9.34
N GLY A 66 -9.52 -16.50 10.39
CA GLY A 66 -8.43 -16.77 11.33
C GLY A 66 -7.62 -18.03 10.97
N PRO A 67 -6.42 -18.20 11.55
CA PRO A 67 -5.80 -17.33 12.57
C PRO A 67 -5.40 -15.94 12.05
N VAL A 68 -5.63 -14.92 12.88
CA VAL A 68 -5.41 -13.50 12.58
C VAL A 68 -4.18 -13.00 13.31
N ALA A 69 -3.10 -12.74 12.59
CA ALA A 69 -1.91 -12.12 13.15
C ALA A 69 -2.07 -10.59 13.18
N VAL A 70 -1.78 -9.94 14.31
CA VAL A 70 -2.01 -8.49 14.49
C VAL A 70 -0.72 -7.80 14.92
N PHE A 71 -0.27 -6.85 14.11
CA PHE A 71 0.72 -5.84 14.50
C PHE A 71 -0.01 -4.72 15.23
N ASP A 72 -0.07 -4.82 16.56
CA ASP A 72 -0.77 -3.87 17.44
C ASP A 72 0.14 -2.68 17.80
N LEU A 73 0.29 -1.76 16.85
CA LEU A 73 1.13 -0.56 16.97
C LEU A 73 0.50 0.53 17.86
N GLU A 74 -0.81 0.44 18.14
CA GLU A 74 -1.56 1.39 18.98
C GLU A 74 -1.94 0.82 20.36
N ASP A 75 -1.44 -0.36 20.75
CA ASP A 75 -1.74 -1.03 22.03
C ASP A 75 -3.26 -1.21 22.29
N SER A 76 -4.02 -1.52 21.24
CA SER A 76 -5.48 -1.69 21.29
C SER A 76 -5.91 -3.05 21.85
N LEU A 77 -5.16 -4.12 21.59
CA LEU A 77 -5.56 -5.49 21.94
C LEU A 77 -5.70 -5.74 23.45
N PRO A 78 -4.81 -5.24 24.34
CA PRO A 78 -4.96 -5.43 25.78
C PRO A 78 -6.29 -4.90 26.32
N ARG A 79 -6.86 -3.85 25.71
CA ARG A 79 -8.15 -3.26 26.10
C ARG A 79 -9.35 -4.05 25.57
N LEU A 80 -9.16 -4.84 24.51
CA LEU A 80 -10.21 -5.62 23.87
C LEU A 80 -10.29 -7.07 24.37
N ARG A 81 -9.28 -7.54 25.10
CA ARG A 81 -9.20 -8.93 25.60
C ARG A 81 -10.47 -9.40 26.32
N ALA A 82 -11.00 -8.60 27.25
CA ALA A 82 -12.23 -8.95 27.98
C ALA A 82 -13.41 -9.07 27.01
N SER A 83 -13.55 -8.10 26.10
CA SER A 83 -14.60 -8.12 25.09
C SER A 83 -14.49 -9.30 24.13
N PHE A 84 -13.29 -9.77 23.80
CA PHE A 84 -13.10 -10.95 22.96
C PHE A 84 -13.52 -12.23 23.69
N ALA A 85 -13.17 -12.35 24.97
CA ALA A 85 -13.59 -13.48 25.79
C ALA A 85 -15.13 -13.55 25.96
N GLU A 86 -15.78 -12.40 26.11
CA GLU A 86 -17.24 -12.29 26.25
C GLU A 86 -18.00 -12.49 24.93
N SER A 87 -17.32 -12.47 23.79
CA SER A 87 -17.98 -12.57 22.47
C SER A 87 -18.66 -13.91 22.21
N GLY A 88 -18.26 -14.97 22.94
CA GLY A 88 -18.67 -16.34 22.66
C GLY A 88 -18.09 -16.92 21.36
N LEU A 89 -17.29 -16.13 20.62
CA LEU A 89 -16.58 -16.58 19.43
C LEU A 89 -15.19 -17.11 19.81
N ASN A 90 -14.76 -18.17 19.13
CA ASN A 90 -13.40 -18.67 19.21
C ASN A 90 -12.46 -17.84 18.32
N LEU A 91 -12.23 -16.58 18.69
CA LEU A 91 -11.34 -15.67 17.95
C LEU A 91 -9.87 -16.08 18.15
N ASP A 92 -9.22 -16.60 17.11
CA ASP A 92 -7.79 -16.90 17.12
C ASP A 92 -6.97 -15.67 16.67
N VAL A 93 -6.85 -14.71 17.60
CA VAL A 93 -6.06 -13.47 17.42
C VAL A 93 -4.67 -13.68 18.01
N ARG A 94 -3.64 -13.48 17.19
CA ARG A 94 -2.23 -13.70 17.52
C ARG A 94 -1.45 -12.39 17.40
N PRO A 95 -1.19 -11.68 18.51
CA PRO A 95 -0.38 -10.47 18.46
C PRO A 95 1.05 -10.79 18.03
N VAL A 96 1.61 -9.98 17.13
CA VAL A 96 3.02 -10.03 16.76
C VAL A 96 3.83 -9.29 17.82
N ALA A 97 4.74 -9.99 18.49
CA ALA A 97 5.50 -9.44 19.61
C ALA A 97 6.77 -8.69 19.17
N GLY A 98 7.25 -7.78 20.01
CA GLY A 98 8.56 -7.13 19.84
C GLY A 98 8.62 -6.08 18.72
N VAL A 99 7.48 -5.56 18.28
CA VAL A 99 7.40 -4.58 17.19
C VAL A 99 7.31 -3.18 17.77
N HIS A 100 8.39 -2.40 17.66
CA HIS A 100 8.44 -1.03 18.20
C HIS A 100 8.96 -0.01 17.18
N THR A 101 9.67 -0.46 16.15
CA THR A 101 10.27 0.37 15.11
C THR A 101 9.77 -0.06 13.73
N TRP A 102 10.01 0.78 12.72
CA TRP A 102 9.76 0.42 11.33
C TRP A 102 10.50 -0.85 10.92
N GLN A 103 11.75 -1.01 11.36
CA GLN A 103 12.55 -2.17 11.01
C GLN A 103 11.98 -3.43 11.65
N ASP A 104 11.48 -3.36 12.88
CA ASP A 104 10.85 -4.52 13.53
C ASP A 104 9.60 -5.00 12.78
N VAL A 105 8.78 -4.07 12.25
CA VAL A 105 7.61 -4.42 11.41
C VAL A 105 8.07 -5.21 10.18
N ARG A 106 9.08 -4.68 9.49
CA ARG A 106 9.65 -5.24 8.26
C ARG A 106 10.27 -6.61 8.51
N ASP A 107 11.10 -6.71 9.55
CA ASP A 107 11.82 -7.94 9.92
C ASP A 107 10.84 -9.03 10.32
N ALA A 108 9.80 -8.70 11.09
CA ALA A 108 8.74 -9.65 11.41
C ALA A 108 8.00 -10.14 10.16
N LEU A 109 7.64 -9.25 9.23
CA LEU A 109 7.00 -9.63 7.97
C LEU A 109 7.89 -10.54 7.09
N HIS A 110 9.21 -10.42 7.19
CA HIS A 110 10.18 -11.25 6.46
C HIS A 110 10.58 -12.53 7.22
N ALA A 111 10.30 -12.61 8.51
CA ALA A 111 10.60 -13.77 9.33
C ALA A 111 9.78 -15.01 8.90
N GLY A 112 10.21 -16.19 9.33
CA GLY A 112 9.41 -17.41 9.24
C GLY A 112 8.28 -17.47 10.28
N GLY A 113 7.46 -18.52 10.24
CA GLY A 113 6.40 -18.75 11.23
C GLY A 113 5.01 -18.24 10.84
N TRP A 114 4.83 -17.81 9.59
CA TRP A 114 3.54 -17.41 9.02
C TRP A 114 2.67 -18.59 8.55
N ASP A 115 3.11 -19.82 8.78
CA ASP A 115 2.39 -21.02 8.39
C ASP A 115 1.06 -21.12 9.13
N GLY A 116 -0.01 -21.38 8.37
CA GLY A 116 -1.37 -21.47 8.89
C GLY A 116 -2.04 -20.12 9.17
N ILE A 117 -1.31 -19.00 9.30
CA ILE A 117 -1.92 -17.65 9.42
C ILE A 117 -2.73 -17.35 8.16
N LYS A 118 -3.98 -16.90 8.34
CA LYS A 118 -4.90 -16.58 7.25
C LYS A 118 -5.03 -15.10 6.98
N THR A 119 -4.91 -14.27 8.02
CA THR A 119 -5.04 -12.82 7.90
C THR A 119 -3.93 -12.13 8.70
N ILE A 120 -3.35 -11.08 8.11
CA ILE A 120 -2.41 -10.16 8.76
C ILE A 120 -3.08 -8.81 8.90
N VAL A 121 -3.04 -8.23 10.09
CA VAL A 121 -3.60 -6.92 10.40
C VAL A 121 -2.49 -5.98 10.83
N ILE A 122 -2.41 -4.79 10.23
CA ILE A 122 -1.59 -3.68 10.72
C ILE A 122 -2.51 -2.69 11.42
N ASP A 123 -2.45 -2.64 12.75
CA ASP A 123 -3.28 -1.77 13.58
C ASP A 123 -2.43 -0.75 14.35
N SER A 124 -2.21 0.47 13.86
CA SER A 124 -2.78 1.07 12.65
C SER A 124 -1.70 1.40 11.62
N ALA A 125 -2.10 1.48 10.35
CA ALA A 125 -1.26 2.00 9.28
C ALA A 125 -0.93 3.50 9.46
N THR A 126 -1.78 4.25 10.18
CA THR A 126 -1.46 5.63 10.61
C THR A 126 -0.25 5.63 11.53
N ARG A 127 -0.18 4.71 12.50
CA ARG A 127 1.01 4.55 13.36
C ARG A 127 2.20 3.97 12.60
N ALA A 128 1.98 3.07 11.65
CA ALA A 128 3.05 2.57 10.77
C ALA A 128 3.69 3.70 9.95
N GLU A 129 2.89 4.66 9.46
CA GLU A 129 3.42 5.85 8.78
C GLU A 129 4.32 6.70 9.69
N GLU A 130 3.96 6.89 10.96
CA GLU A 130 4.82 7.58 11.93
C GLU A 130 6.15 6.85 12.14
N LEU A 131 6.13 5.52 12.19
CA LEU A 131 7.36 4.72 12.23
C LEU A 131 8.18 4.88 10.94
N ALA A 132 7.53 4.95 9.77
CA ALA A 132 8.19 5.18 8.49
C ALA A 132 8.88 6.55 8.46
N VAL A 133 8.22 7.59 9.00
CA VAL A 133 8.79 8.95 9.14
C VAL A 133 10.03 8.91 10.02
N ALA A 134 9.94 8.30 11.21
CA ALA A 134 11.07 8.19 12.14
C ALA A 134 12.25 7.43 11.51
N HIS A 135 11.97 6.32 10.82
CA HIS A 135 12.98 5.54 10.11
C HIS A 135 13.63 6.35 8.99
N THR A 136 12.84 7.05 8.18
CA THR A 136 13.34 7.89 7.08
C THR A 136 14.28 8.98 7.59
N ILE A 137 13.93 9.66 8.68
CA ILE A 137 14.79 10.67 9.32
C ILE A 137 16.13 10.05 9.78
N ALA A 138 16.08 8.81 10.29
CA ALA A 138 17.26 8.13 10.81
C ALA A 138 18.17 7.54 9.73
N THR A 139 17.63 7.10 8.59
CA THR A 139 18.38 6.26 7.64
C THR A 139 18.65 6.91 6.29
N VAL A 140 17.88 7.92 5.87
CA VAL A 140 18.07 8.56 4.57
C VAL A 140 18.98 9.79 4.74
N PRO A 141 20.19 9.79 4.16
CA PRO A 141 21.08 10.95 4.27
C PRO A 141 20.63 12.08 3.34
N HIS A 142 20.97 13.32 3.70
CA HIS A 142 20.82 14.46 2.80
C HIS A 142 21.80 14.34 1.60
N GLU A 143 21.41 14.83 0.42
CA GLU A 143 22.26 14.86 -0.79
C GLU A 143 23.60 15.60 -0.53
N LYS A 144 23.54 16.64 0.30
CA LYS A 144 24.71 17.36 0.83
C LYS A 144 25.12 16.74 2.16
N LYS A 145 26.29 16.09 2.18
CA LYS A 145 26.81 15.35 3.35
C LYS A 145 27.00 16.17 4.63
N GLU A 146 27.07 17.49 4.52
CA GLU A 146 27.23 18.40 5.67
C GLU A 146 25.92 18.64 6.43
N ILE A 147 24.77 18.35 5.81
CA ILE A 147 23.46 18.56 6.41
C ILE A 147 23.06 17.29 7.15
N VAL A 148 22.88 17.42 8.46
CA VAL A 148 22.36 16.38 9.33
C VAL A 148 20.84 16.49 9.38
N ILE A 149 20.14 15.43 9.02
CA ILE A 149 18.69 15.35 9.08
C ILE A 149 18.25 15.09 10.53
N ARG A 150 17.37 15.94 11.05
CA ARG A 150 16.70 15.77 12.36
C ARG A 150 15.18 15.79 12.23
N ARG A 151 14.66 16.34 11.15
CA ARG A 151 13.23 16.45 10.82
C ARG A 151 13.01 16.38 9.31
N ILE A 152 11.78 16.11 8.89
CA ILE A 152 11.41 15.97 7.46
C ILE A 152 11.71 17.24 6.66
N GLU A 153 11.62 18.42 7.28
CA GLU A 153 11.86 19.70 6.64
C GLU A 153 13.34 19.91 6.27
N ASP A 154 14.27 19.21 6.93
CA ASP A 154 15.70 19.36 6.68
C ASP A 154 16.12 18.82 5.30
N TYR A 155 15.27 18.00 4.66
CA TYR A 155 15.44 17.57 3.26
C TYR A 155 15.17 18.69 2.24
N GLY A 156 14.54 19.79 2.66
CA GLY A 156 14.05 20.83 1.78
C GLY A 156 12.65 20.57 1.23
N PHE A 157 12.14 21.56 0.50
CA PHE A 157 10.74 21.65 0.11
C PHE A 157 10.26 20.41 -0.67
N GLY A 158 9.31 19.66 -0.08
CA GLY A 158 8.66 18.50 -0.70
C GLY A 158 9.48 17.21 -0.75
N LYS A 159 10.82 17.28 -0.68
CA LYS A 159 11.70 16.10 -0.79
C LYS A 159 11.54 15.12 0.37
N GLY A 160 11.37 15.62 1.59
CA GLY A 160 11.17 14.76 2.75
C GLY A 160 9.94 13.85 2.62
N TYR A 161 8.84 14.37 2.08
CA TYR A 161 7.63 13.59 1.81
C TYR A 161 7.83 12.51 0.76
N GLN A 162 8.68 12.74 -0.25
CA GLN A 162 9.07 11.72 -1.22
C GLN A 162 9.85 10.59 -0.56
N HIS A 163 10.82 10.90 0.31
CA HIS A 163 11.57 9.87 1.03
C HIS A 163 10.68 9.03 1.94
N VAL A 164 9.75 9.66 2.68
CA VAL A 164 8.79 8.93 3.52
C VAL A 164 7.88 8.05 2.67
N TYR A 165 7.44 8.55 1.51
CA TYR A 165 6.66 7.78 0.56
C TYR A 165 7.42 6.54 0.07
N ASP A 166 8.68 6.70 -0.34
CA ASP A 166 9.52 5.59 -0.80
C ASP A 166 9.77 4.57 0.33
N THR A 167 10.01 5.04 1.56
CA THR A 167 10.10 4.17 2.74
C THR A 167 8.79 3.40 2.95
N PHE A 168 7.63 4.07 2.92
CA PHE A 168 6.35 3.43 3.16
C PHE A 168 5.97 2.41 2.07
N LEU A 169 6.34 2.66 0.81
CA LEU A 169 6.13 1.72 -0.30
C LEU A 169 6.74 0.35 -0.02
N THR A 170 7.84 0.31 0.72
CA THR A 170 8.47 -0.95 1.08
C THR A 170 7.49 -1.83 1.86
N LEU A 171 6.76 -1.31 2.85
CA LEU A 171 5.77 -2.06 3.63
C LEU A 171 4.69 -2.68 2.74
N LEU A 172 4.19 -1.93 1.75
CA LEU A 172 3.21 -2.46 0.79
C LEU A 172 3.80 -3.62 -0.04
N GLY A 173 5.08 -3.50 -0.42
CA GLY A 173 5.81 -4.57 -1.11
C GLY A 173 6.00 -5.83 -0.26
N ASP A 174 6.19 -5.70 1.05
CA ASP A 174 6.28 -6.84 1.97
C ASP A 174 4.92 -7.54 2.11
N LEU A 175 3.86 -6.75 2.26
CA LEU A 175 2.50 -7.27 2.38
C LEU A 175 2.04 -7.94 1.08
N ASP A 176 2.50 -7.47 -0.09
CA ASP A 176 2.27 -8.14 -1.37
C ASP A 176 2.86 -9.56 -1.42
N GLN A 177 3.94 -9.85 -0.68
CA GLN A 177 4.48 -11.21 -0.61
C GLN A 177 3.53 -12.14 0.15
N HIS A 178 2.90 -11.63 1.21
CA HIS A 178 1.93 -12.38 2.00
C HIS A 178 0.62 -12.61 1.26
N THR A 179 0.15 -11.62 0.49
CA THR A 179 -1.06 -11.78 -0.33
C THR A 179 -0.85 -12.78 -1.46
N ARG A 180 0.33 -12.79 -2.11
CA ARG A 180 0.70 -13.83 -3.09
C ARG A 180 0.78 -15.23 -2.48
N ALA A 181 1.08 -15.33 -1.19
CA ALA A 181 1.05 -16.59 -0.43
C ALA A 181 -0.37 -16.96 0.08
N GLY A 182 -1.40 -16.20 -0.30
CA GLY A 182 -2.80 -16.48 0.03
C GLY A 182 -3.26 -15.96 1.38
N ARG A 183 -2.50 -15.07 2.05
CA ARG A 183 -2.91 -14.42 3.30
C ARG A 183 -3.62 -13.11 3.02
N HIS A 184 -4.77 -12.89 3.62
CA HIS A 184 -5.43 -11.58 3.56
C HIS A 184 -4.63 -10.56 4.37
N VAL A 185 -4.64 -9.31 3.93
CA VAL A 185 -3.99 -8.20 4.62
C VAL A 185 -5.02 -7.12 4.91
N ILE A 186 -5.10 -6.67 6.15
CA ILE A 186 -5.96 -5.58 6.59
C ILE A 186 -5.09 -4.45 7.16
N LEU A 187 -5.17 -3.27 6.54
CA LEU A 187 -4.63 -2.03 7.09
C LEU A 187 -5.74 -1.27 7.79
N ILE A 188 -5.59 -1.04 9.10
CA ILE A 188 -6.51 -0.16 9.84
C ILE A 188 -5.98 1.27 9.76
N CYS A 189 -6.84 2.22 9.40
CA CYS A 189 -6.51 3.65 9.43
C CYS A 189 -7.52 4.42 10.28
N HIS A 190 -7.07 5.51 10.90
CA HIS A 190 -8.00 6.55 11.32
C HIS A 190 -8.51 7.33 10.10
N ASP A 191 -9.60 8.06 10.25
CA ASP A 191 -10.09 8.97 9.23
C ASP A 191 -9.57 10.39 9.42
N CYS A 192 -9.64 11.17 8.34
CA CYS A 192 -9.54 12.62 8.35
C CYS A 192 -10.49 13.19 7.29
N THR A 193 -10.88 14.45 7.45
CA THR A 193 -11.67 15.17 6.45
C THR A 193 -10.76 15.92 5.48
N ASN A 194 -11.06 15.81 4.20
CA ASN A 194 -10.39 16.53 3.13
C ASN A 194 -11.41 17.23 2.23
N THR A 195 -11.04 18.39 1.71
CA THR A 195 -11.81 19.07 0.66
C THR A 195 -11.54 18.40 -0.68
N VAL A 196 -12.60 17.99 -1.36
CA VAL A 196 -12.54 17.44 -2.72
C VAL A 196 -12.99 18.53 -3.69
N PRO A 197 -12.14 18.93 -4.65
CA PRO A 197 -12.51 19.93 -5.63
C PRO A 197 -13.56 19.39 -6.60
N ASN A 198 -14.59 20.20 -6.88
CA ASN A 198 -15.67 19.83 -7.78
C ASN A 198 -15.60 20.63 -9.09
N PRO A 199 -15.21 20.02 -10.23
CA PRO A 199 -15.21 20.72 -11.51
C PRO A 199 -16.60 21.19 -11.98
N SER A 200 -17.67 20.63 -11.43
CA SER A 200 -19.05 20.83 -11.85
C SER A 200 -19.91 21.58 -10.84
N GLY A 201 -19.34 22.10 -9.75
CA GLY A 201 -20.10 22.78 -8.70
C GLY A 201 -19.23 23.15 -7.50
N ASP A 202 -19.83 23.17 -6.31
CA ASP A 202 -19.12 23.50 -5.08
C ASP A 202 -18.27 22.31 -4.61
N ASP A 203 -17.11 22.65 -4.03
CA ASP A 203 -16.25 21.72 -3.33
C ASP A 203 -16.99 21.12 -2.13
N TRP A 204 -16.67 19.87 -1.79
CA TRP A 204 -17.28 19.20 -0.65
C TRP A 204 -16.24 18.55 0.26
N LEU A 205 -16.62 18.28 1.51
CA LEU A 205 -15.79 17.56 2.46
C LEU A 205 -16.02 16.05 2.37
N ARG A 206 -14.93 15.29 2.42
CA ARG A 206 -14.93 13.84 2.34
C ARG A 206 -14.06 13.22 3.42
N TYR A 207 -14.55 12.14 4.03
CA TYR A 207 -13.76 11.27 4.91
C TYR A 207 -12.81 10.41 4.09
N GLU A 208 -11.53 10.42 4.47
CA GLU A 208 -10.48 9.64 3.82
C GLU A 208 -9.53 9.02 4.87
N PRO A 209 -8.78 7.96 4.54
CA PRO A 209 -7.79 7.40 5.44
C PRO A 209 -6.74 8.45 5.83
N ARG A 210 -6.46 8.58 7.13
CA ARG A 210 -5.47 9.50 7.68
C ARG A 210 -4.06 8.99 7.42
N LEU A 211 -3.61 9.23 6.19
CA LEU A 211 -2.27 9.01 5.69
C LEU A 211 -1.79 10.26 4.95
N GLN A 212 -0.49 10.46 4.84
CA GLN A 212 0.12 11.57 4.10
C GLN A 212 -0.44 11.66 2.68
N CYS A 213 -0.90 12.86 2.33
CA CYS A 213 -1.39 13.19 1.00
C CYS A 213 -1.14 14.67 0.72
N PRO A 214 0.02 15.03 0.15
CA PRO A 214 0.31 16.42 -0.20
C PRO A 214 -0.73 16.94 -1.20
N SER A 215 -1.06 18.24 -1.16
CA SER A 215 -2.07 18.84 -2.05
C SER A 215 -1.75 18.69 -3.54
N SER A 216 -0.48 18.51 -3.89
CA SER A 216 -0.05 18.25 -5.27
C SER A 216 -0.36 16.83 -5.76
N GLY A 217 -0.79 15.93 -4.87
CA GLY A 217 -0.96 14.50 -5.13
C GLY A 217 0.35 13.71 -5.29
N LYS A 218 1.50 14.39 -5.40
CA LYS A 218 2.81 13.74 -5.50
C LYS A 218 3.21 13.15 -4.16
N ALA A 219 3.85 11.98 -4.17
CA ALA A 219 4.25 11.26 -2.96
C ALA A 219 3.10 11.06 -1.94
N ALA A 220 1.87 10.87 -2.45
CA ALA A 220 0.69 10.67 -1.63
C ALA A 220 0.55 9.20 -1.22
N ILE A 221 0.98 8.89 0.00
CA ILE A 221 0.84 7.55 0.60
C ILE A 221 -0.62 7.11 0.59
N ARG A 222 -1.55 8.01 0.93
CA ARG A 222 -2.98 7.73 0.91
C ARG A 222 -3.50 7.23 -0.44
N LEU A 223 -3.18 7.96 -1.51
CA LEU A 223 -3.62 7.61 -2.87
C LEU A 223 -2.99 6.29 -3.31
N ARG A 224 -1.72 6.09 -2.98
CA ARG A 224 -1.01 4.85 -3.29
C ARG A 224 -1.57 3.65 -2.55
N VAL A 225 -1.90 3.78 -1.27
CA VAL A 225 -2.59 2.75 -0.47
C VAL A 225 -3.97 2.46 -1.06
N ARG A 226 -4.72 3.51 -1.44
CA ARG A 226 -6.00 3.34 -2.14
C ARG A 226 -5.83 2.57 -3.43
N GLU A 227 -4.83 2.87 -4.26
CA GLU A 227 -4.57 2.15 -5.52
C GLU A 227 -4.18 0.69 -5.29
N TRP A 228 -3.29 0.46 -4.32
CA TRP A 228 -2.77 -0.85 -3.95
C TRP A 228 -3.83 -1.79 -3.39
N ALA A 229 -4.75 -1.27 -2.57
CA ALA A 229 -5.80 -2.07 -1.95
C ALA A 229 -6.79 -2.63 -2.99
N ASP A 230 -7.34 -3.80 -2.72
CA ASP A 230 -8.49 -4.34 -3.46
C ASP A 230 -9.79 -3.75 -2.90
N HIS A 231 -9.81 -3.49 -1.60
CA HIS A 231 -10.94 -2.91 -0.88
C HIS A 231 -10.47 -1.76 0.02
N VAL A 232 -11.16 -0.61 -0.05
CA VAL A 232 -11.07 0.51 0.87
C VAL A 232 -12.47 0.70 1.45
N LEU A 233 -12.62 0.38 2.72
CA LEU A 233 -13.90 0.28 3.41
C LEU A 233 -13.98 1.40 4.45
N PHE A 234 -15.00 2.25 4.33
CA PHE A 234 -15.30 3.25 5.35
C PHE A 234 -16.28 2.68 6.35
N LEU A 235 -15.93 2.69 7.64
CA LEU A 235 -16.82 2.31 8.72
C LEU A 235 -17.31 3.58 9.43
N GLY A 236 -18.59 3.89 9.25
CA GLY A 236 -19.23 5.10 9.79
C GLY A 236 -20.28 4.78 10.86
N TYR A 237 -20.57 5.76 11.72
CA TYR A 237 -21.79 5.76 12.52
C TYR A 237 -22.97 6.17 11.65
N ASP A 238 -24.11 5.50 11.79
CA ASP A 238 -25.34 5.99 11.19
C ASP A 238 -25.80 7.22 12.00
N ILE A 239 -25.77 8.39 11.36
CA ILE A 239 -26.19 9.65 11.97
C ILE A 239 -27.61 9.94 11.49
N ASP A 240 -28.58 9.83 12.40
CA ASP A 240 -29.89 10.43 12.18
C ASP A 240 -29.80 11.91 12.57
N VAL A 241 -29.87 12.80 11.58
CA VAL A 241 -29.97 14.24 11.84
C VAL A 241 -31.44 14.60 12.00
N ARG A 242 -31.87 14.84 13.24
CA ARG A 242 -33.17 15.47 13.54
C ARG A 242 -32.91 16.87 14.09
N ASP A 243 -33.57 17.88 13.52
CA ASP A 243 -33.51 19.29 13.97
C ASP A 243 -32.08 19.86 14.12
N GLY A 244 -31.17 19.52 13.21
CA GLY A 244 -29.79 20.02 13.22
C GLY A 244 -28.92 19.44 14.34
N LYS A 245 -29.45 18.49 15.13
CA LYS A 245 -28.69 17.71 16.12
C LYS A 245 -28.50 16.30 15.58
N GLY A 246 -27.24 15.91 15.34
CA GLY A 246 -26.93 14.53 15.01
C GLY A 246 -27.17 13.64 16.23
N THR A 247 -28.21 12.81 16.17
CA THR A 247 -28.41 11.70 17.11
C THR A 247 -27.88 10.44 16.46
N GLY A 248 -26.77 9.90 16.97
CA GLY A 248 -26.27 8.61 16.51
C GLY A 248 -27.27 7.51 16.91
N SER A 249 -27.75 6.74 15.94
CA SER A 249 -28.66 5.60 16.18
C SER A 249 -27.96 4.42 16.89
N GLY A 250 -26.64 4.52 17.11
CA GLY A 250 -25.80 3.49 17.71
C GLY A 250 -25.43 2.36 16.73
N THR A 251 -26.00 2.36 15.52
CA THR A 251 -25.67 1.42 14.45
C THR A 251 -24.47 1.92 13.65
N ARG A 252 -23.72 0.96 13.09
CA ARG A 252 -22.49 1.20 12.34
C ARG A 252 -22.65 0.57 10.98
N THR A 253 -22.17 1.23 9.93
CA THR A 253 -22.28 0.73 8.57
C THR A 253 -20.93 0.77 7.88
N VAL A 254 -20.59 -0.32 7.19
CA VAL A 254 -19.47 -0.37 6.25
C VAL A 254 -19.96 0.09 4.88
N TYR A 255 -19.30 1.08 4.33
CA TYR A 255 -19.51 1.59 2.98
C TYR A 255 -18.38 1.09 2.08
N PRO A 256 -18.66 0.18 1.13
CA PRO A 256 -17.64 -0.37 0.24
C PRO A 256 -17.49 0.39 -1.09
N CYS A 257 -18.36 1.35 -1.39
CA CYS A 257 -18.35 2.15 -2.60
C CYS A 257 -18.12 3.63 -2.31
N GLU A 258 -17.48 4.31 -3.26
CA GLU A 258 -17.24 5.75 -3.20
C GLU A 258 -18.57 6.50 -3.05
N LEU A 259 -18.64 7.37 -2.05
CA LEU A 259 -19.75 8.30 -1.85
C LEU A 259 -19.19 9.73 -1.75
N PRO A 260 -20.01 10.78 -1.95
CA PRO A 260 -19.54 12.15 -1.79
C PRO A 260 -18.84 12.36 -0.43
N HIS A 261 -19.38 11.79 0.64
CA HIS A 261 -18.84 11.95 1.99
C HIS A 261 -17.74 10.95 2.36
N CYS A 262 -17.45 9.89 1.60
CA CYS A 262 -16.36 8.96 1.94
C CYS A 262 -15.63 8.36 0.72
N MET A 263 -14.31 8.22 0.86
CA MET A 263 -13.47 7.50 -0.09
C MET A 263 -13.57 5.99 0.15
N ALA A 264 -14.17 5.26 -0.77
CA ALA A 264 -14.30 3.82 -0.64
C ALA A 264 -14.25 3.13 -2.00
N LYS A 265 -13.82 1.88 -2.00
CA LYS A 265 -13.85 1.03 -3.18
C LYS A 265 -13.88 -0.43 -2.76
N SER A 266 -14.43 -1.28 -3.59
CA SER A 266 -14.39 -2.72 -3.37
C SER A 266 -14.53 -3.43 -4.71
N ARG A 267 -13.80 -4.54 -4.87
CA ARG A 267 -13.89 -5.39 -6.07
C ARG A 267 -15.04 -6.39 -6.01
N THR A 268 -15.58 -6.71 -4.84
CA THR A 268 -16.49 -7.86 -4.63
C THR A 268 -17.85 -7.50 -4.05
N ILE A 269 -17.96 -6.37 -3.34
CA ILE A 269 -19.21 -5.91 -2.73
C ILE A 269 -19.47 -4.45 -3.08
N ALA A 270 -20.74 -4.08 -3.25
CA ALA A 270 -21.14 -2.71 -3.61
C ALA A 270 -22.14 -2.09 -2.61
N ASP A 271 -22.96 -2.92 -1.97
CA ASP A 271 -24.00 -2.45 -1.07
C ASP A 271 -23.44 -2.16 0.33
N PRO A 272 -23.90 -1.08 1.01
CA PRO A 272 -23.56 -0.83 2.40
C PRO A 272 -24.03 -1.98 3.31
N LEU A 273 -23.19 -2.34 4.28
CA LEU A 273 -23.43 -3.44 5.20
C LEU A 273 -23.46 -2.94 6.64
N PRO A 274 -24.60 -3.06 7.35
CA PRO A 274 -24.65 -2.83 8.78
C PRO A 274 -23.70 -3.78 9.51
N VAL A 275 -22.91 -3.25 10.44
CA VAL A 275 -21.97 -4.02 11.26
C VAL A 275 -22.54 -4.17 12.65
N THR A 276 -22.82 -5.42 13.00
CA THR A 276 -23.03 -5.81 14.40
C THR A 276 -21.69 -6.24 15.00
N LYS A 277 -21.47 -5.92 16.27
CA LYS A 277 -20.23 -6.31 16.97
C LYS A 277 -20.05 -7.82 16.88
N PHE A 278 -18.86 -8.26 16.48
CA PHE A 278 -18.49 -9.67 16.27
C PHE A 278 -19.17 -10.39 15.11
N ASP A 279 -19.93 -9.69 14.26
CA ASP A 279 -20.44 -10.28 13.03
C ASP A 279 -19.29 -10.59 12.04
N THR A 280 -19.43 -11.71 11.33
CA THR A 280 -18.49 -12.20 10.31
C THR A 280 -19.02 -12.05 8.89
N THR A 281 -20.28 -11.60 8.74
CA THR A 281 -20.97 -11.45 7.46
C THR A 281 -20.18 -10.60 6.46
N LEU A 282 -19.54 -9.53 6.91
CA LEU A 282 -18.67 -8.71 6.06
C LEU A 282 -17.58 -9.57 5.39
N TRP A 283 -16.84 -10.36 6.18
CA TRP A 283 -15.73 -11.16 5.68
C TRP A 283 -16.21 -12.26 4.75
N ALA A 284 -17.33 -12.91 5.08
CA ALA A 284 -17.94 -13.93 4.24
C ALA A 284 -18.43 -13.40 2.89
N GLN A 285 -18.77 -12.11 2.77
CA GLN A 285 -19.13 -11.48 1.50
C GLN A 285 -17.91 -10.93 0.74
N LEU A 286 -16.95 -10.34 1.46
CA LEU A 286 -15.79 -9.67 0.89
C LEU A 286 -14.77 -10.64 0.27
N LEU A 287 -14.56 -11.78 0.94
CA LEU A 287 -13.49 -12.75 0.65
C LEU A 287 -13.96 -13.94 -0.22
N LYS A 288 -15.08 -13.79 -0.93
CA LYS A 288 -15.57 -14.79 -1.89
C LYS A 288 -14.72 -14.85 -3.15
#